data_AF-A0A6G0Y796-F1
#
_entry.id   AF-A0A6G0Y796-F1
#
_cell.length_a   1.000
_cell.length_b   1.000
_cell.length_c   1.000
_cell.angle_alpha   90.00
_cell.angle_beta   90.00
_cell.angle_gamma   90.00
#
_symmetry.space_group_name_H-M   'P 1'
#
loop_
_entity.id
_entity.type
_entity.pdbx_description
1 polymer ?
#
loop_
_entity_poly.entity_id
_entity_poly.type
_entity_poly.pdbx_seq_one_letter_code
_entity_poly.pdbx_strand_id
1 'polypeptide(L)'
;MNDRAAGQNKNHTVVRFFKSLCDRRKFETITHFFPVCGHSFLPCDRDFGSIKTLLRKTDRIYTPQQYAQLIIETIRCDRFSVHKVQTDEILSFEN
;
A
#
# COMPACT_ATOMS: atom_id res chain seq x y z
N MET A 1 8.72 16.85 -14.39
CA MET A 1 9.31 16.69 -13.04
C MET A 1 10.45 15.71 -13.18
N ASN A 2 11.65 16.15 -12.81
CA ASN A 2 12.95 15.62 -13.23
C ASN A 2 13.21 14.20 -12.69
N ASP A 3 13.58 13.32 -13.61
CA ASP A 3 13.76 11.88 -13.47
C ASP A 3 15.05 11.51 -12.74
N ARG A 4 15.10 11.76 -11.42
CA ARG A 4 16.20 11.31 -10.54
C ARG A 4 15.72 10.87 -9.16
N ALA A 5 14.61 10.11 -9.09
CA ALA A 5 14.23 9.46 -7.83
C ALA A 5 15.16 8.25 -7.56
N ALA A 6 15.90 8.30 -6.46
CA ALA A 6 16.88 7.29 -6.04
C ALA A 6 16.31 5.88 -5.77
N GLY A 7 14.98 5.72 -5.84
CA GLY A 7 14.26 4.45 -5.66
C GLY A 7 13.78 3.80 -6.96
N GLN A 8 14.01 4.40 -8.13
CA GLN A 8 13.79 3.68 -9.38
C GLN A 8 14.85 2.60 -9.53
N ASN A 9 14.41 1.35 -9.66
CA ASN A 9 15.29 0.23 -9.97
C ASN A 9 15.96 0.52 -11.31
N LYS A 10 17.15 1.11 -11.27
CA LYS A 10 18.07 1.24 -12.40
C LYS A 10 18.65 -0.13 -12.70
N ASN A 11 17.78 -1.09 -13.01
CA ASN A 11 18.19 -2.43 -13.36
C ASN A 11 18.81 -2.38 -14.75
N HIS A 12 20.01 -1.82 -14.83
CA HIS A 12 20.79 -1.71 -16.05
C HIS A 12 20.97 -3.09 -16.70
N THR A 13 20.94 -4.16 -15.92
CA THR A 13 20.94 -5.54 -16.40
C THR A 13 19.72 -5.85 -17.25
N VAL A 14 18.51 -5.46 -16.83
CA VAL A 14 17.26 -5.66 -17.60
C VAL A 14 17.27 -4.84 -18.89
N VAL A 15 17.72 -3.58 -18.83
CA VAL A 15 17.84 -2.72 -20.02
C VAL A 15 18.85 -3.30 -21.02
N ARG A 16 20.01 -3.76 -20.54
CA ARG A 16 21.03 -4.42 -21.36
C ARG A 16 20.54 -5.74 -21.94
N PHE A 17 19.76 -6.50 -21.18
CA PHE A 17 19.13 -7.73 -21.65
C PHE A 17 18.16 -7.46 -22.80
N PHE A 18 17.24 -6.49 -22.67
CA PHE A 18 16.34 -6.10 -23.75
C PHE A 18 17.09 -5.61 -24.99
N LYS A 19 18.11 -4.78 -24.80
CA LYS A 19 18.99 -4.35 -25.90
C LYS A 19 19.62 -5.54 -26.63
N SER A 20 20.12 -6.54 -25.90
CA SER A 20 20.71 -7.74 -26.49
C SER A 20 19.71 -8.58 -27.31
N LEU A 21 18.43 -8.55 -26.96
CA LEU A 21 17.38 -9.26 -27.70
C LEU A 21 17.02 -8.54 -29.00
N CYS A 22 16.99 -7.21 -28.98
CA CYS A 22 16.88 -6.40 -30.21
C CYS A 22 18.08 -6.60 -31.13
N ASP A 23 19.30 -6.60 -30.58
CA ASP A 23 20.53 -6.79 -31.35
C ASP A 23 20.59 -8.18 -32.01
N ARG A 24 20.00 -9.20 -31.36
CA ARG A 24 19.84 -10.55 -31.90
C ARG A 24 18.67 -10.69 -32.88
N ARG A 25 18.01 -9.59 -33.26
CA ARG A 25 16.81 -9.54 -34.12
C ARG A 25 15.68 -10.46 -33.65
N LYS A 26 15.60 -10.70 -32.33
CA LYS A 26 14.49 -11.47 -31.75
C LYS A 26 13.24 -10.61 -31.60
N PHE A 27 13.41 -9.30 -31.43
CA PHE A 27 12.34 -8.31 -31.37
C PHE A 27 12.79 -7.04 -32.08
N GLU A 28 11.89 -6.40 -32.83
CA GLU A 28 12.17 -5.11 -33.49
C GLU A 28 12.01 -3.93 -32.55
N THR A 29 11.10 -4.03 -31.58
CA THR A 29 10.84 -2.98 -30.60
C THR A 29 10.42 -3.60 -29.26
N ILE A 30 10.98 -3.12 -28.17
CA ILE A 30 10.63 -3.52 -26.80
C ILE A 30 10.17 -2.28 -26.04
N THR A 31 8.92 -2.26 -25.61
CA THR A 31 8.36 -1.18 -24.79
C THR A 31 8.38 -1.58 -23.32
N HIS A 32 9.18 -0.88 -22.51
CA HIS A 32 9.28 -1.12 -21.08
C HIS A 32 8.46 -0.09 -20.31
N PHE A 33 7.34 -0.53 -19.73
CA PHE A 33 6.51 0.31 -18.87
C PHE A 33 7.04 0.27 -17.44
N PHE A 34 7.51 1.42 -16.95
CA PHE A 34 7.84 1.57 -15.55
C PHE A 34 6.55 1.81 -14.76
N PRO A 35 6.33 1.11 -13.63
CA PRO A 35 5.24 1.47 -12.74
C PRO A 35 5.48 2.89 -12.23
N VAL A 36 4.51 3.78 -12.48
CA VAL A 36 4.53 5.12 -11.90
C VAL A 36 4.18 4.99 -10.42
N CYS A 37 5.17 5.21 -9.54
CA CYS A 37 4.94 5.31 -8.11
C CYS A 37 4.12 6.58 -7.83
N GLY A 38 2.80 6.44 -7.78
CA GLY A 38 1.89 7.57 -7.52
C GLY A 38 0.42 7.18 -7.37
N HIS A 39 0.00 6.06 -7.96
CA HIS A 39 -1.40 5.61 -7.90
C HIS A 39 -1.64 4.43 -6.96
N SER A 40 -0.60 3.90 -6.32
CA SER A 40 -0.73 2.82 -5.33
C SER A 40 -1.00 3.31 -3.91
N PHE A 41 -0.99 4.63 -3.67
CA PHE A 41 -1.42 5.21 -2.40
C PHE A 41 -2.92 5.47 -2.47
N LEU A 42 -3.69 4.51 -1.97
CA LEU A 42 -5.11 4.72 -1.76
C LEU A 42 -5.28 5.81 -0.69
N PRO A 43 -6.33 6.65 -0.77
CA PRO A 43 -6.62 7.64 0.27
C PRO A 43 -6.65 7.01 1.67
N CYS A 44 -7.13 5.76 1.77
CA CYS A 44 -7.16 5.00 3.02
C CYS A 44 -5.76 4.68 3.58
N ASP A 45 -4.72 4.56 2.75
CA ASP A 45 -3.37 4.24 3.22
C ASP A 45 -2.79 5.34 4.11
N ARG A 46 -3.18 6.59 3.85
CA ARG A 46 -2.81 7.73 4.69
C ARG A 46 -3.43 7.60 6.08
N ASP A 47 -4.72 7.29 6.13
CA ASP A 47 -5.46 7.16 7.38
C ASP A 47 -4.98 5.94 8.19
N PHE A 48 -4.75 4.80 7.54
CA PHE A 48 -4.12 3.63 8.17
C PHE A 48 -2.69 3.92 8.65
N GLY A 49 -1.94 4.74 7.93
CA GLY A 49 -0.60 5.20 8.34
C GLY A 49 -0.65 6.02 9.64
N SER A 50 -1.61 6.93 9.77
CA SER A 50 -1.85 7.71 10.98
C SER A 50 -2.27 6.83 12.16
N ILE A 51 -3.22 5.91 11.95
CA ILE A 51 -3.65 4.94 12.98
C ILE A 51 -2.47 4.10 13.45
N LYS A 52 -1.70 3.50 12.54
CA LYS A 52 -0.51 2.70 12.88
C LYS A 52 0.52 3.50 13.66
N THR A 53 0.72 4.78 13.32
CA THR A 53 1.66 5.64 14.02
C THR A 53 1.21 5.90 15.46
N LEU A 54 -0.09 6.15 15.69
CA LEU A 54 -0.63 6.30 17.04
C LEU A 54 -0.52 4.99 17.83
N LEU A 55 -0.91 3.86 17.22
CA LEU A 55 -0.81 2.55 17.85
C LEU A 55 0.62 2.20 18.28
N ARG A 56 1.64 2.58 17.50
CA ARG A 56 3.06 2.39 17.86
C ARG A 56 3.52 3.26 19.03
N LYS A 57 2.83 4.38 19.31
CA LYS A 57 3.12 5.25 20.46
C LYS A 57 2.40 4.77 21.72
N THR A 58 1.33 4.00 21.58
CA THR A 58 0.58 3.43 22.71
C THR A 58 1.26 2.14 23.17
N ASP A 59 1.95 2.19 24.31
CA ASP A 59 2.72 1.06 24.87
C ASP A 59 1.85 -0.16 25.20
N ARG A 60 0.58 0.08 25.58
CA ARG A 60 -0.28 -0.94 26.21
C ARG A 60 -1.70 -0.86 25.67
N ILE A 61 -2.09 -1.87 24.88
CA ILE A 61 -3.45 -2.06 24.39
C ILE A 61 -3.87 -3.47 24.78
N TYR A 62 -4.91 -3.58 25.61
CA TYR A 62 -5.33 -4.85 26.23
C TYR A 62 -6.69 -5.33 25.75
N THR A 63 -7.49 -4.45 25.12
CA THR A 63 -8.85 -4.77 24.70
C THR A 63 -9.16 -4.25 23.29
N PRO A 64 -10.02 -4.94 22.52
CA PRO A 64 -10.52 -4.45 21.22
C PRO A 64 -11.19 -3.07 21.31
N GLN A 65 -11.81 -2.76 22.44
CA GLN A 65 -12.46 -1.47 22.69
C GLN A 65 -11.45 -0.33 22.74
N GLN A 66 -10.27 -0.56 23.34
CA GLN A 66 -9.19 0.43 23.33
C GLN A 66 -8.67 0.69 21.91
N TYR A 67 -8.60 -0.33 21.05
CA TYR A 67 -8.30 -0.12 19.64
C TYR A 67 -9.36 0.75 18.95
N ALA A 68 -10.65 0.46 19.16
CA ALA A 68 -11.73 1.25 18.58
C ALA A 68 -11.66 2.71 19.02
N GLN A 69 -11.39 2.96 20.31
CA GLN A 69 -11.25 4.31 20.85
C GLN A 69 -10.04 5.05 20.25
N LEU A 70 -8.88 4.40 20.17
CA LEU A 70 -7.68 4.99 19.55
C LEU A 70 -7.90 5.31 18.07
N ILE A 71 -8.61 4.45 17.34
CA ILE A 71 -8.98 4.70 15.94
C ILE A 71 -9.88 5.92 15.84
N ILE A 72 -10.90 6.04 16.70
CA ILE A 72 -11.78 7.22 16.73
C ILE A 72 -10.99 8.49 17.05
N GLU A 73 -10.09 8.45 18.04
CA GLU A 73 -9.25 9.58 18.43
C GLU A 73 -8.27 10.02 17.33
N THR A 74 -7.90 9.12 16.41
CA THR A 74 -7.03 9.47 15.27
C THR A 74 -7.79 10.21 14.16
N ILE A 75 -9.12 10.21 14.17
CA ILE A 75 -9.96 10.84 13.15
C ILE A 75 -10.01 12.35 13.39
N ARG A 76 -9.27 13.11 12.58
CA ARG A 76 -9.29 14.59 12.61
C ARG A 76 -10.45 15.22 11.81
N CYS A 77 -11.23 14.41 11.11
CA CYS A 77 -12.40 14.80 10.30
C CYS A 77 -13.28 13.57 10.16
N ASP A 78 -14.53 13.61 10.63
CA ASP A 78 -15.59 12.56 10.66
C ASP A 78 -15.73 11.67 9.38
N ARG A 79 -14.69 10.94 9.00
CA ARG A 79 -14.61 10.20 7.73
C ARG A 79 -14.75 8.70 7.90
N PHE A 80 -14.73 8.19 9.12
CA PHE A 80 -14.80 6.76 9.41
C PHE A 80 -15.78 6.47 10.54
N SER A 81 -16.51 5.37 10.40
CA SER A 81 -17.27 4.74 11.47
C SER A 81 -16.54 3.47 11.90
N VAL A 82 -16.41 3.27 13.21
CA VAL A 82 -15.84 2.04 13.77
C VAL A 82 -16.98 1.13 14.21
N HIS A 83 -17.14 0.01 13.52
CA HIS A 83 -18.13 -1.02 13.87
C HIS A 83 -17.43 -2.23 14.47
N LYS A 84 -17.83 -2.62 15.68
CA LYS A 84 -17.35 -3.86 16.29
C LYS A 84 -18.19 -5.01 15.75
N VAL A 85 -17.62 -5.76 14.81
CA VAL A 85 -18.25 -6.94 14.22
C VAL A 85 -18.51 -7.98 15.30
N GLN A 86 -19.74 -8.46 15.38
CA GLN A 86 -20.13 -9.57 16.24
C GLN A 86 -20.18 -10.88 15.44
N THR A 87 -20.06 -12.01 16.13
CA THR A 87 -19.99 -13.33 15.47
C THR A 87 -21.26 -13.67 14.70
N ASP A 88 -22.42 -13.18 15.14
CA ASP A 88 -23.71 -13.33 14.47
C ASP A 88 -23.82 -12.58 13.14
N GLU A 89 -22.94 -11.61 12.89
CA GLU A 89 -22.86 -10.89 11.61
C GLU A 89 -21.96 -11.60 10.58
N ILE A 90 -21.23 -12.63 11.02
CA ILE A 90 -20.29 -13.37 10.17
C ILE A 90 -21.06 -14.53 9.54
N LEU A 91 -21.31 -14.45 8.23
CA LEU A 91 -21.88 -15.55 7.47
C LEU A 91 -20.89 -16.72 7.44
N SER A 92 -21.20 -17.78 8.21
CA SER A 92 -20.52 -19.06 8.11
C SER A 92 -21.13 -19.87 6.96
N PHE A 93 -20.39 -20.02 5.88
CA PHE A 93 -20.73 -20.97 4.82
C PHE A 93 -20.14 -22.33 5.18
N GLU A 94 -20.88 -23.11 5.95
CA GLU A 94 -20.61 -24.56 6.05
C GLU A 94 -21.29 -25.23 4.84
N ASN A 95 -20.50 -26.01 4.09
CA ASN A 95 -20.99 -26.85 2.97
C ASN A 95 -21.67 -28.12 3.50
#